data_AF-A0A3S3C7I4-F1
#
_entry.id   AF-A0A3S3C7I4-F1
#
_cell.length_a   1.000
_cell.length_b   1.000
_cell.length_c   1.000
_cell.angle_alpha   90.00
_cell.angle_beta   90.00
_cell.angle_gamma   90.00
#
_symmetry.space_group_name_H-M   'P 1'
#
loop_
_entity.id
_entity.type
_entity.pdbx_description
1 polymer ?
#
loop_
_entity_poly.entity_id
_entity_poly.type
_entity_poly.pdbx_seq_one_letter_code
_entity_poly.pdbx_strand_id
1 'polypeptide(L)'
;MWLVWDMSILLSALSLVIMLLLIARRVLQERRSTAAADQRRQLLTALIAFTENRDREALKAAILAVPAGVAINAGFEFLSLLRGAEHDDVLAAFKECGMPARVGRQLERGNVAERIHAAEMLAALDSEDASARLLSALAEDRSREVRIAAAIALSDLGSLPLLDFVLDNIGVAGQRSRRVIELFRRFPRTRFNELAVHASRADGVPVVRAAAIEALARAGGFGFAD
;
A
#
# COMPACT_ATOMS: atom_id res chain seq x y z
N MET A 1 19.77 37.26 -39.65
CA MET A 1 18.70 36.55 -40.38
C MET A 1 18.90 35.03 -40.37
N TRP A 2 20.12 34.51 -40.56
CA TRP A 2 20.44 33.07 -40.49
C TRP A 2 20.16 32.40 -39.13
N LEU A 3 20.50 33.05 -38.01
CA LEU A 3 20.28 32.49 -36.67
C LEU A 3 18.81 32.17 -36.35
N VAL A 4 17.86 32.93 -36.90
CA VAL A 4 16.41 32.70 -36.68
C VAL A 4 15.95 31.45 -37.42
N TRP A 5 16.54 31.19 -38.59
CA TRP A 5 16.22 30.04 -39.42
C TRP A 5 16.77 28.75 -38.79
N ASP A 6 18.02 28.78 -38.34
CA ASP A 6 18.65 27.65 -37.65
C ASP A 6 17.92 27.31 -36.34
N MET A 7 17.53 28.33 -35.56
CA MET A 7 16.73 28.12 -34.34
C MET A 7 15.36 27.51 -34.63
N SER A 8 14.69 27.90 -35.72
CA SER A 8 13.38 27.34 -36.09
C SER A 8 13.50 25.87 -36.50
N ILE A 9 14.55 25.52 -37.24
CA ILE A 9 14.86 24.13 -37.61
C ILE A 9 15.20 23.30 -36.36
N LEU A 10 16.00 23.85 -35.44
CA LEU A 10 16.36 23.16 -34.19
C LEU A 10 15.14 22.89 -33.30
N LEU A 11 14.25 23.88 -33.13
CA LEU A 11 13.02 23.75 -32.35
C LEU A 11 12.04 22.74 -32.96
N SER A 12 11.87 22.77 -34.28
CA SER A 12 10.98 21.82 -34.98
C SER A 12 11.53 20.39 -34.90
N ALA A 13 12.83 20.19 -35.09
CA ALA A 13 13.49 18.90 -34.91
C ALA A 13 13.35 18.39 -33.47
N LEU A 14 13.57 19.26 -32.47
CA LEU A 14 13.40 18.90 -31.06
C LEU A 14 11.96 18.49 -30.73
N SER A 15 10.98 19.21 -31.28
CA SER A 15 9.56 18.88 -31.13
C SER A 15 9.23 17.50 -31.72
N LEU A 16 9.74 17.20 -32.93
CA LEU A 16 9.57 15.90 -33.57
C LEU A 16 10.19 14.76 -32.75
N VAL A 17 11.39 14.96 -32.19
CA VAL A 17 12.06 13.96 -31.34
C VAL A 17 11.27 13.70 -30.07
N ILE A 18 10.78 14.75 -29.38
CA ILE A 18 9.96 14.60 -28.18
C ILE A 18 8.66 13.85 -28.50
N MET A 19 8.00 14.19 -29.61
CA MET A 19 6.77 13.53 -30.04
C MET A 19 7.00 12.05 -30.34
N LEU A 20 8.06 11.70 -31.08
CA LEU A 20 8.42 10.31 -31.36
C LEU A 20 8.70 9.53 -30.07
N LEU A 21 9.41 10.13 -29.11
CA LEU A 21 9.73 9.52 -27.82
C LEU A 21 8.46 9.25 -27.00
N LEU A 22 7.52 10.19 -26.97
CA LEU A 22 6.23 10.02 -26.28
C LEU A 22 5.36 8.94 -26.95
N ILE A 23 5.33 8.87 -28.28
CA ILE A 23 4.59 7.83 -29.03
C ILE A 23 5.21 6.46 -28.75
N ALA A 24 6.52 6.32 -28.85
CA ALA A 24 7.20 5.05 -28.56
C ALA A 24 6.93 4.60 -27.11
N ARG A 25 7.02 5.52 -26.15
CA ARG A 25 6.68 5.25 -24.75
C ARG A 25 5.23 4.81 -24.58
N ARG A 26 4.28 5.46 -25.27
CA ARG A 26 2.85 5.12 -25.22
C ARG A 26 2.60 3.72 -25.79
N VAL A 27 3.15 3.40 -26.95
CA VAL A 27 2.99 2.07 -27.57
C VAL A 27 3.61 0.98 -26.70
N LEU A 28 4.77 1.23 -26.10
CA LEU A 28 5.38 0.30 -25.15
C LEU A 28 4.53 0.13 -23.88
N GLN A 29 3.94 1.20 -23.36
CA GLN A 29 3.02 1.14 -22.23
C GLN A 29 1.75 0.35 -22.56
N GLU A 30 1.20 0.56 -23.75
CA GLU A 30 -0.02 -0.11 -24.22
C GLU A 30 0.21 -1.60 -24.49
N ARG A 31 1.37 -1.97 -25.05
CA ARG A 31 1.75 -3.38 -25.19
C ARG A 31 2.03 -4.05 -23.85
N ARG A 32 2.62 -3.33 -22.90
CA ARG A 32 2.82 -3.85 -21.54
C ARG A 32 1.49 -4.00 -20.79
N SER A 33 0.54 -3.09 -21.00
CA SER A 33 -0.76 -3.17 -20.34
C SER A 33 -1.60 -4.32 -20.88
N THR A 34 -1.57 -4.58 -22.20
CA THR A 34 -2.27 -5.75 -22.77
C THR A 34 -1.65 -7.07 -22.28
N ALA A 35 -0.31 -7.19 -22.32
CA ALA A 35 0.37 -8.37 -21.79
C ALA A 35 0.09 -8.58 -20.28
N ALA A 36 0.08 -7.51 -19.49
CA ALA A 36 -0.25 -7.58 -18.07
C ALA A 36 -1.71 -7.97 -17.82
N ALA A 37 -2.65 -7.54 -18.68
CA ALA A 37 -4.05 -7.94 -18.59
C ALA A 37 -4.23 -9.45 -18.85
N ASP A 38 -3.53 -10.00 -19.84
CA ASP A 38 -3.57 -11.43 -20.14
C ASP A 38 -2.93 -12.26 -19.03
N GLN A 39 -1.78 -11.81 -18.49
CA GLN A 39 -1.13 -12.43 -17.33
C GLN A 39 -2.02 -12.39 -16.08
N ARG A 40 -2.71 -11.27 -15.85
CA ARG A 40 -3.68 -11.13 -14.75
C ARG A 40 -4.83 -12.13 -14.91
N ARG A 41 -5.39 -12.25 -16.11
CA ARG A 41 -6.47 -13.23 -16.40
C ARG A 41 -5.98 -14.65 -16.15
N GLN A 42 -4.79 -15.01 -16.63
CA GLN A 42 -4.20 -16.33 -16.41
C GLN A 42 -4.04 -16.65 -14.92
N LEU A 43 -3.51 -15.70 -14.13
CA LEU A 43 -3.36 -15.89 -12.69
C LEU A 43 -4.71 -16.03 -11.98
N LEU A 44 -5.70 -15.19 -12.32
CA LEU A 44 -7.04 -15.29 -11.73
C LEU A 44 -7.71 -16.63 -12.06
N THR A 45 -7.57 -17.12 -13.29
CA THR A 45 -8.06 -18.46 -13.65
C THR A 45 -7.39 -19.55 -12.83
N ALA A 46 -6.06 -19.47 -12.61
CA ALA A 46 -5.36 -20.43 -11.78
C ALA A 46 -5.78 -20.35 -10.30
N LEU A 47 -6.03 -19.14 -9.78
CA LEU A 47 -6.54 -18.94 -8.41
C LEU A 47 -7.95 -19.52 -8.22
N ILE A 48 -8.84 -19.34 -9.20
CA ILE A 48 -10.18 -19.94 -9.19
C ILE A 48 -10.10 -21.47 -9.31
N ALA A 49 -9.23 -21.99 -10.18
CA ALA A 49 -9.03 -23.44 -10.30
C ALA A 49 -8.44 -24.05 -9.00
N PHE A 50 -7.60 -23.29 -8.29
CA PHE A 50 -7.06 -23.72 -7.01
C PHE A 50 -8.14 -23.81 -5.92
N THR A 51 -9.12 -22.90 -5.89
CA THR A 51 -10.21 -22.99 -4.88
C THR A 51 -11.04 -24.26 -5.04
N GLU A 52 -11.15 -24.80 -6.26
CA GLU A 52 -11.87 -26.05 -6.54
C GLU A 52 -10.99 -27.30 -6.33
N ASN A 53 -9.81 -27.34 -6.94
CA ASN A 53 -8.99 -28.56 -7.01
C ASN A 53 -7.92 -28.67 -5.91
N ARG A 54 -7.66 -27.56 -5.19
CA ARG A 54 -6.61 -27.43 -4.16
C ARG A 54 -5.20 -27.84 -4.62
N ASP A 55 -4.94 -27.76 -5.93
CA ASP A 55 -3.64 -28.07 -6.52
C ASP A 55 -2.63 -26.95 -6.27
N ARG A 56 -1.86 -27.11 -5.20
CA ARG A 56 -0.89 -26.11 -4.74
C ARG A 56 0.29 -25.96 -5.70
N GLU A 57 0.68 -27.02 -6.43
CA GLU A 57 1.82 -26.95 -7.36
C GLU A 57 1.46 -26.21 -8.64
N ALA A 58 0.25 -26.43 -9.17
CA ALA A 58 -0.26 -25.66 -10.30
C ALA A 58 -0.37 -24.15 -9.97
N LEU A 59 -0.86 -23.82 -8.77
CA LEU A 59 -0.94 -22.43 -8.33
C LEU A 59 0.43 -21.78 -8.19
N LYS A 60 1.41 -22.47 -7.59
CA LYS A 60 2.80 -21.98 -7.50
C LYS A 60 3.39 -21.69 -8.87
N ALA A 61 3.22 -22.61 -9.82
CA ALA A 61 3.71 -22.43 -11.18
C ALA A 61 3.09 -21.18 -11.84
N ALA A 62 1.78 -20.99 -11.69
CA ALA A 62 1.09 -19.81 -12.22
C ALA A 62 1.58 -18.49 -11.58
N ILE A 63 1.78 -18.48 -10.26
CA ILE A 63 2.30 -17.32 -9.52
C ILE A 63 3.73 -16.96 -9.95
N LEU A 64 4.58 -17.96 -10.16
CA LEU A 64 5.97 -17.76 -10.56
C LEU A 64 6.11 -17.38 -12.04
N ALA A 65 5.14 -17.76 -12.88
CA ALA A 65 5.14 -17.46 -14.32
C ALA A 65 4.80 -15.99 -14.63
N VAL A 66 4.12 -15.28 -13.73
CA VAL A 66 3.74 -13.87 -13.94
C VAL A 66 4.70 -12.89 -13.26
N PRO A 67 4.83 -11.65 -13.77
CA PRO A 67 5.62 -10.61 -13.12
C PRO A 67 5.15 -10.34 -11.68
N ALA A 68 6.08 -10.06 -10.77
CA ALA A 68 5.79 -9.87 -9.35
C ALA A 68 4.69 -8.81 -9.09
N GLY A 69 4.70 -7.69 -9.83
CA GLY A 69 3.68 -6.65 -9.68
C GLY A 69 2.27 -7.13 -10.08
N VAL A 70 2.16 -7.99 -11.10
CA VAL A 70 0.88 -8.60 -11.49
C VAL A 70 0.43 -9.58 -10.42
N ALA A 71 1.36 -10.42 -9.93
CA ALA A 71 1.08 -11.40 -8.89
C ALA A 71 0.58 -10.75 -7.59
N ILE A 72 1.24 -9.68 -7.15
CA ILE A 72 0.89 -8.96 -5.92
C ILE A 72 -0.48 -8.30 -6.06
N ASN A 73 -0.69 -7.51 -7.12
CA ASN A 73 -1.95 -6.78 -7.29
C ASN A 73 -3.15 -7.71 -7.49
N ALA A 74 -3.06 -8.64 -8.46
CA ALA A 74 -4.19 -9.52 -8.78
C ALA A 74 -4.40 -10.60 -7.71
N GLY A 75 -3.30 -11.13 -7.16
CA GLY A 75 -3.37 -12.12 -6.11
C GLY A 75 -4.02 -11.58 -4.85
N PHE A 76 -3.74 -10.33 -4.47
CA PHE A 76 -4.35 -9.75 -3.29
C PHE A 76 -5.78 -9.28 -3.48
N GLU A 77 -6.10 -8.72 -4.65
CA GLU A 77 -7.48 -8.42 -5.00
C GLU A 77 -8.34 -9.69 -4.86
N PHE A 78 -7.84 -10.83 -5.35
CA PHE A 78 -8.49 -12.11 -5.14
C PHE A 78 -8.55 -12.52 -3.67
N LEU A 79 -7.45 -12.41 -2.92
CA LEU A 79 -7.41 -12.74 -1.50
C LEU A 79 -8.45 -11.93 -0.69
N SER A 80 -8.67 -10.66 -1.04
CA SER A 80 -9.65 -9.78 -0.39
C SER A 80 -11.11 -10.22 -0.57
N LEU A 81 -11.39 -11.03 -1.62
CA LEU A 81 -12.71 -11.59 -1.90
C LEU A 81 -12.97 -12.90 -1.13
N LEU A 82 -11.91 -13.56 -0.66
CA LEU A 82 -12.01 -14.83 0.05
C LEU A 82 -12.20 -14.62 1.56
N ARG A 83 -12.83 -15.62 2.20
CA ARG A 83 -13.02 -15.69 3.65
C ARG A 83 -12.81 -17.13 4.13
N GLY A 84 -12.37 -17.29 5.38
CA GLY A 84 -12.21 -18.60 6.01
C GLY A 84 -11.08 -19.44 5.40
N ALA A 85 -11.27 -20.75 5.32
CA ALA A 85 -10.20 -21.69 4.97
C ALA A 85 -9.55 -21.42 3.59
N GLU A 86 -10.35 -21.06 2.58
CA GLU A 86 -9.83 -20.76 1.23
C GLU A 86 -8.86 -19.58 1.23
N HIS A 87 -9.14 -18.56 2.04
CA HIS A 87 -8.25 -17.42 2.22
C HIS A 87 -6.91 -17.89 2.77
N ASP A 88 -6.93 -18.73 3.80
CA ASP A 88 -5.72 -19.21 4.48
C ASP A 88 -4.88 -20.12 3.57
N ASP A 89 -5.52 -20.91 2.71
CA ASP A 89 -4.84 -21.76 1.74
C ASP A 89 -4.12 -20.96 0.64
N VAL A 90 -4.79 -19.94 0.08
CA VAL A 90 -4.17 -19.04 -0.92
C VAL A 90 -3.05 -18.23 -0.27
N LEU A 91 -3.25 -17.77 0.97
CA LEU A 91 -2.24 -17.07 1.75
C LEU A 91 -0.99 -17.94 1.97
N ALA A 92 -1.18 -19.21 2.33
CA ALA A 92 -0.09 -20.17 2.48
C ALA A 92 0.67 -20.37 1.16
N ALA A 93 -0.03 -20.52 0.03
CA ALA A 93 0.60 -20.63 -1.28
C ALA A 93 1.42 -19.38 -1.64
N PHE A 94 0.93 -18.17 -1.30
CA PHE A 94 1.68 -16.93 -1.51
C PHE A 94 2.95 -16.86 -0.66
N LYS A 95 2.88 -17.30 0.61
CA LYS A 95 4.06 -17.41 1.49
C LYS A 95 5.11 -18.35 0.89
N GLU A 96 4.69 -19.52 0.43
CA GLU A 96 5.58 -20.51 -0.22
C GLU A 96 6.23 -19.98 -1.50
N CYS A 97 5.54 -19.13 -2.26
CA CYS A 97 6.08 -18.46 -3.45
C CYS A 97 7.04 -17.29 -3.13
N GLY A 98 7.35 -17.04 -1.86
CA GLY A 98 8.22 -15.94 -1.44
C GLY A 98 7.60 -14.55 -1.66
N MET A 99 6.26 -14.44 -1.67
CA MET A 99 5.58 -13.15 -1.81
C MET A 99 5.95 -12.13 -0.74
N PRO A 100 6.09 -12.49 0.55
CA PRO A 100 6.49 -11.50 1.56
C PRO A 100 7.78 -10.77 1.21
N ALA A 101 8.80 -11.47 0.70
CA ALA A 101 10.05 -10.85 0.25
C ALA A 101 9.86 -9.94 -0.97
N ARG A 102 8.99 -10.31 -1.91
CA ARG A 102 8.68 -9.49 -3.10
C ARG A 102 7.94 -8.22 -2.72
N VAL A 103 6.93 -8.32 -1.85
CA VAL A 103 6.18 -7.18 -1.33
C VAL A 103 7.10 -6.26 -0.52
N GLY A 104 8.00 -6.80 0.31
CA GLY A 104 9.01 -5.98 1.00
C GLY A 104 9.89 -5.17 0.05
N ARG A 105 10.39 -5.78 -1.03
CA ARG A 105 11.14 -5.05 -2.07
C ARG A 105 10.29 -3.99 -2.77
N GLN A 106 8.99 -4.22 -2.95
CA GLN A 106 8.07 -3.24 -3.52
C GLN A 106 7.84 -2.07 -2.55
N LEU A 107 7.78 -2.34 -1.24
CA LEU A 107 7.74 -1.30 -0.21
C LEU A 107 9.01 -0.44 -0.23
N GLU A 108 10.18 -0.97 -0.57
CA GLU A 108 11.40 -0.17 -0.65
C GLU A 108 11.51 0.64 -1.95
N ARG A 109 11.27 -0.03 -3.10
CA ARG A 109 11.63 0.50 -4.43
C ARG A 109 10.46 1.02 -5.26
N GLY A 110 9.23 0.75 -4.83
CA GLY A 110 8.03 1.13 -5.56
C GLY A 110 7.82 2.64 -5.67
N ASN A 111 6.98 3.03 -6.62
CA ASN A 111 6.38 4.36 -6.60
C ASN A 111 5.47 4.53 -5.35
N VAL A 112 5.03 5.76 -5.06
CA VAL A 112 4.28 6.02 -3.81
C VAL A 112 3.02 5.14 -3.67
N ALA A 113 2.26 4.94 -4.74
CA ALA A 113 1.07 4.10 -4.72
C ALA A 113 1.42 2.61 -4.51
N GLU A 114 2.47 2.13 -5.18
CA GLU A 114 2.97 0.77 -5.01
C GLU A 114 3.48 0.51 -3.59
N ARG A 115 4.16 1.48 -2.97
CA ARG A 115 4.65 1.36 -1.59
C ARG A 115 3.52 1.36 -0.58
N ILE A 116 2.51 2.23 -0.77
CA ILE A 116 1.28 2.23 0.02
C ILE A 116 0.63 0.84 -0.03
N HIS A 117 0.45 0.31 -1.25
CA HIS A 117 -0.18 -0.98 -1.43
C HIS A 117 0.66 -2.08 -0.78
N ALA A 118 1.99 -2.06 -0.95
CA ALA A 118 2.90 -3.01 -0.33
C ALA A 118 2.85 -2.98 1.22
N ALA A 119 2.61 -1.83 1.84
CA ALA A 119 2.42 -1.77 3.29
C ALA A 119 1.14 -2.50 3.73
N GLU A 120 0.02 -2.28 3.04
CA GLU A 120 -1.26 -2.97 3.29
C GLU A 120 -1.13 -4.49 3.07
N MET A 121 -0.42 -4.88 2.02
CA MET A 121 -0.11 -6.27 1.70
C MET A 121 0.69 -6.98 2.79
N LEU A 122 1.71 -6.33 3.34
CA LEU A 122 2.56 -6.96 4.37
C LEU A 122 1.78 -7.28 5.64
N ALA A 123 0.81 -6.43 6.02
CA ALA A 123 -0.07 -6.72 7.16
C ALA A 123 -0.92 -7.97 6.90
N ALA A 124 -1.51 -8.09 5.72
CA ALA A 124 -2.32 -9.25 5.39
C ALA A 124 -1.51 -10.54 5.18
N LEU A 125 -0.26 -10.39 4.73
CA LEU A 125 0.65 -11.54 4.60
C LEU A 125 1.12 -12.06 5.96
N ASP A 126 1.16 -11.24 7.00
CA ASP A 126 1.59 -11.62 8.36
C ASP A 126 2.83 -12.55 8.36
N SER A 127 3.94 -12.01 7.84
CA SER A 127 5.24 -12.68 7.82
C SER A 127 6.11 -12.18 8.98
N GLU A 128 7.04 -13.01 9.48
CA GLU A 128 7.93 -12.66 10.60
C GLU A 128 8.64 -11.29 10.40
N ASP A 129 9.08 -10.98 9.19
CA ASP A 129 9.77 -9.71 8.87
C ASP A 129 8.82 -8.51 8.62
N ALA A 130 7.50 -8.72 8.61
CA ALA A 130 6.54 -7.69 8.21
C ALA A 130 6.61 -6.47 9.13
N SER A 131 6.57 -6.70 10.44
CA SER A 131 6.66 -5.63 11.44
C SER A 131 7.96 -4.84 11.31
N ALA A 132 9.11 -5.51 11.13
CA ALA A 132 10.40 -4.84 10.98
C ALA A 132 10.45 -3.93 9.73
N ARG A 133 9.94 -4.42 8.59
CA ARG A 133 9.88 -3.63 7.35
C ARG A 133 8.92 -2.45 7.44
N LEU A 134 7.77 -2.64 8.09
CA LEU A 134 6.80 -1.57 8.29
C LEU A 134 7.32 -0.52 9.29
N LEU A 135 8.05 -0.92 10.32
CA LEU A 135 8.72 0.01 11.24
C LEU A 135 9.77 0.87 10.51
N SER A 136 10.61 0.25 9.67
CA SER A 136 11.56 0.99 8.83
C SER A 136 10.83 1.95 7.88
N ALA A 137 9.75 1.53 7.23
CA ALA A 137 8.96 2.41 6.37
C ALA A 137 8.29 3.56 7.15
N LEU A 138 7.82 3.32 8.37
CA LEU A 138 7.27 4.36 9.24
C LEU A 138 8.33 5.41 9.60
N ALA A 139 9.56 4.99 9.88
CA ALA A 139 10.64 5.89 10.30
C ALA A 139 11.30 6.63 9.12
N GLU A 140 11.50 5.96 7.98
CA GLU A 140 12.45 6.40 6.96
C GLU A 140 11.80 6.70 5.59
N ASP A 141 10.54 6.31 5.33
CA ASP A 141 9.95 6.55 4.01
C ASP A 141 9.80 8.04 3.73
N ARG A 142 10.30 8.48 2.58
CA ARG A 142 10.21 9.85 2.06
C ARG A 142 8.78 10.39 1.96
N SER A 143 7.81 9.52 1.71
CA SER A 143 6.40 9.86 1.52
C SER A 143 5.62 9.67 2.81
N ARG A 144 5.04 10.77 3.30
CA ARG A 144 4.18 10.76 4.47
C ARG A 144 2.98 9.81 4.34
N GLU A 145 2.39 9.70 3.16
CA GLU A 145 1.27 8.79 2.92
C GLU A 145 1.69 7.32 3.06
N VAL A 146 2.94 6.98 2.73
CA VAL A 146 3.49 5.63 2.96
C VAL A 146 3.75 5.42 4.45
N ARG A 147 4.29 6.43 5.17
CA ARG A 147 4.47 6.34 6.64
C ARG A 147 3.14 6.10 7.36
N ILE A 148 2.06 6.78 6.95
CA ILE A 148 0.71 6.55 7.51
C ILE A 148 0.19 5.16 7.13
N ALA A 149 0.39 4.70 5.88
CA ALA A 149 0.03 3.34 5.47
C ALA A 149 0.75 2.27 6.31
N ALA A 150 2.04 2.47 6.59
CA ALA A 150 2.83 1.60 7.44
C ALA A 150 2.33 1.59 8.90
N ALA A 151 1.95 2.75 9.44
CA ALA A 151 1.32 2.83 10.76
C ALA A 151 -0.02 2.06 10.81
N ILE A 152 -0.88 2.20 9.79
CA ILE A 152 -2.14 1.44 9.72
C ILE A 152 -1.85 -0.07 9.69
N ALA A 153 -0.92 -0.50 8.84
CA ALA A 153 -0.50 -1.89 8.73
C ALA A 153 0.09 -2.45 10.04
N LEU A 154 0.88 -1.67 10.77
CA LEU A 154 1.39 -2.05 12.09
C LEU A 154 0.28 -2.16 13.13
N SER A 155 -0.75 -1.30 13.05
CA SER A 155 -1.95 -1.39 13.88
C SER A 155 -2.71 -2.69 13.62
N ASP A 156 -2.88 -3.06 12.35
CA ASP A 156 -3.55 -4.30 11.93
C ASP A 156 -2.76 -5.56 12.40
N LEU A 157 -1.42 -5.49 12.44
CA LEU A 157 -0.55 -6.53 12.99
C LEU A 157 -0.44 -6.52 14.53
N GLY A 158 -1.08 -5.58 15.23
CA GLY A 158 -0.94 -5.41 16.67
C GLY A 158 0.48 -5.00 17.12
N SER A 159 1.33 -4.56 16.20
CA SER A 159 2.75 -4.21 16.41
C SER A 159 3.00 -2.69 16.34
N LEU A 160 1.95 -1.88 16.47
CA LEU A 160 2.05 -0.42 16.43
C LEU A 160 2.91 0.11 17.57
N PRO A 161 3.90 1.00 17.32
CA PRO A 161 4.61 1.72 18.39
C PRO A 161 3.71 2.63 19.23
N LEU A 162 4.30 3.29 20.23
CA LEU A 162 3.64 4.36 20.99
C LEU A 162 3.11 5.45 20.07
N LEU A 163 1.91 5.96 20.37
CA LEU A 163 1.23 6.92 19.51
C LEU A 163 2.04 8.21 19.30
N ASP A 164 2.70 8.73 20.35
CA ASP A 164 3.58 9.91 20.20
C ASP A 164 4.68 9.64 19.14
N PHE A 165 5.35 8.49 19.19
CA PHE A 165 6.36 8.10 18.19
C PHE A 165 5.77 8.02 16.77
N VAL A 166 4.57 7.44 16.64
CA VAL A 166 3.88 7.34 15.34
C VAL A 166 3.58 8.75 14.80
N LEU A 167 3.03 9.63 15.63
CA LEU A 167 2.66 11.00 15.25
C LEU A 167 3.87 11.85 14.86
N ASP A 168 4.98 11.70 15.57
CA ASP A 168 6.23 12.38 15.25
C ASP A 168 6.77 11.95 13.88
N ASN A 169 6.75 10.65 13.58
CA ASN A 169 7.27 10.11 12.32
C ASN A 169 6.36 10.37 11.12
N ILE A 170 5.04 10.27 11.26
CA ILE A 170 4.14 10.67 10.16
C ILE A 170 4.23 12.18 9.91
N GLY A 171 4.55 12.96 10.95
CA GLY A 171 4.42 14.41 10.97
C GLY A 171 2.95 14.81 10.98
N VAL A 172 2.55 15.83 11.73
CA VAL A 172 1.15 16.24 11.91
C VAL A 172 0.84 17.62 11.31
N ALA A 173 1.85 18.35 10.84
CA ALA A 173 1.68 19.67 10.23
C ALA A 173 0.99 19.60 8.85
N GLY A 174 -0.01 20.46 8.63
CA GLY A 174 -0.62 20.74 7.32
C GLY A 174 -1.77 19.84 6.84
N GLN A 175 -2.54 19.18 7.73
CA GLN A 175 -3.41 18.06 7.30
C GLN A 175 -4.91 18.27 7.11
N ARG A 176 -5.40 17.57 6.07
CA ARG A 176 -6.70 16.87 5.97
C ARG A 176 -6.51 15.44 5.40
N SER A 177 -5.51 14.67 5.87
CA SER A 177 -5.30 13.32 5.33
C SER A 177 -6.31 12.34 5.93
N ARG A 178 -7.28 11.90 5.11
CA ARG A 178 -8.28 10.85 5.44
C ARG A 178 -7.65 9.60 6.08
N ARG A 179 -6.39 9.30 5.79
CA ARG A 179 -5.66 8.15 6.35
C ARG A 179 -5.31 8.28 7.83
N VAL A 180 -5.13 9.48 8.37
CA VAL A 180 -4.88 9.63 9.82
C VAL A 180 -6.15 9.31 10.61
N ILE A 181 -7.30 9.70 10.08
CA ILE A 181 -8.60 9.29 10.63
C ILE A 181 -8.74 7.77 10.57
N GLU A 182 -8.33 7.15 9.46
CA GLU A 182 -8.35 5.69 9.32
C GLU A 182 -7.42 4.99 10.32
N LEU A 183 -6.20 5.52 10.54
CA LEU A 183 -5.29 5.02 11.57
C LEU A 183 -5.96 5.00 12.95
N PHE A 184 -6.64 6.08 13.32
CA PHE A 184 -7.30 6.16 14.62
C PHE A 184 -8.52 5.25 14.71
N ARG A 185 -9.23 5.02 13.60
CA ARG A 185 -10.32 4.03 13.54
C ARG A 185 -9.84 2.61 13.73
N ARG A 186 -8.65 2.26 13.24
CA ARG A 186 -8.04 0.94 13.41
C ARG A 186 -7.17 0.82 14.64
N PHE A 187 -7.12 1.86 15.48
CA PHE A 187 -6.27 1.89 16.66
C PHE A 187 -6.74 0.83 17.68
N PRO A 188 -5.81 0.09 18.33
CA PRO A 188 -6.17 -0.96 19.26
C PRO A 188 -6.92 -0.41 20.48
N ARG A 189 -8.09 -1.00 20.77
CA ARG A 189 -8.97 -0.61 21.88
C ARG A 189 -8.28 -0.65 23.24
N THR A 190 -7.36 -1.60 23.43
CA THR A 190 -6.57 -1.76 24.65
C THR A 190 -5.65 -0.57 24.96
N ARG A 191 -5.41 0.31 23.97
CA ARG A 191 -4.50 1.45 24.07
C ARG A 191 -5.20 2.80 23.92
N PHE A 192 -6.52 2.84 24.05
CA PHE A 192 -7.30 4.09 23.92
C PHE A 192 -6.96 5.17 24.96
N ASN A 193 -6.32 4.81 26.06
CA ASN A 193 -5.72 5.77 26.98
C ASN A 193 -4.73 6.71 26.26
N GLU A 194 -3.96 6.21 25.29
CA GLU A 194 -3.08 7.06 24.47
C GLU A 194 -3.89 8.06 23.64
N LEU A 195 -4.95 7.61 22.96
CA LEU A 195 -5.85 8.51 22.21
C LEU A 195 -6.51 9.56 23.12
N ALA A 196 -6.91 9.18 24.34
CA ALA A 196 -7.53 10.08 25.30
C ALA A 196 -6.60 11.23 25.71
N VAL A 197 -5.29 10.95 25.90
CA VAL A 197 -4.28 11.98 26.15
C VAL A 197 -4.20 12.98 24.99
N HIS A 198 -4.24 12.50 23.75
CA HIS A 198 -4.22 13.40 22.58
C HIS A 198 -5.54 14.13 22.36
N ALA A 199 -6.67 13.54 22.75
CA ALA A 199 -7.98 14.19 22.70
C ALA A 199 -8.11 15.33 23.71
N SER A 200 -7.46 15.24 24.88
CA SER A 200 -7.53 16.24 25.96
C SER A 200 -6.49 17.36 25.86
N ARG A 201 -5.45 17.21 25.02
CA ARG A 201 -4.43 18.25 24.79
C ARG A 201 -5.05 19.49 24.12
N ALA A 202 -5.20 20.58 24.90
CA ALA A 202 -5.72 21.85 24.41
C ALA A 202 -4.85 22.48 23.29
N ASP A 203 -3.53 22.36 23.44
CA ASP A 203 -2.52 22.88 22.50
C ASP A 203 -2.17 21.88 21.38
N GLY A 204 -2.89 20.76 21.28
CA GLY A 204 -2.67 19.73 20.27
C GLY A 204 -3.12 20.16 18.87
N VAL A 205 -2.60 19.47 17.83
CA VAL A 205 -3.03 19.69 16.45
C VAL A 205 -4.54 19.41 16.33
N PRO A 206 -5.38 20.37 15.88
CA PRO A 206 -6.83 20.23 15.93
C PRO A 206 -7.38 18.99 15.21
N VAL A 207 -6.76 18.60 14.09
CA VAL A 207 -7.15 17.43 13.31
C VAL A 207 -6.87 16.12 14.05
N VAL A 208 -5.73 16.04 14.74
CA VAL A 208 -5.39 14.88 15.58
C VAL A 208 -6.38 14.78 16.74
N ARG A 209 -6.67 15.90 17.39
CA ARG A 209 -7.66 15.96 18.47
C ARG A 209 -9.04 15.50 18.01
N ALA A 210 -9.53 16.04 16.89
CA ALA A 210 -10.83 15.68 16.33
C ALA A 210 -10.92 14.20 15.94
N ALA A 211 -9.89 13.68 15.28
CA ALA A 211 -9.84 12.26 14.90
C ALA A 211 -9.80 11.35 16.13
N ALA A 212 -9.08 11.74 17.19
CA ALA A 212 -9.00 10.97 18.43
C ALA A 212 -10.35 10.93 19.14
N ILE A 213 -11.04 12.08 19.23
CA ILE A 213 -12.41 12.16 19.77
C ILE A 213 -13.37 11.30 18.94
N GLU A 214 -13.32 11.36 17.60
CA GLU A 214 -14.19 10.53 16.74
C GLU A 214 -13.95 9.03 16.98
N ALA A 215 -12.68 8.60 17.07
CA ALA A 215 -12.32 7.21 17.30
C ALA A 215 -12.81 6.71 18.67
N LEU A 216 -12.58 7.50 19.73
CA LEU A 216 -13.05 7.20 21.08
C LEU A 216 -14.59 7.15 21.14
N ALA A 217 -15.26 8.14 20.56
CA ALA A 217 -16.73 8.19 20.53
C ALA A 217 -17.33 6.97 19.81
N ARG A 218 -16.75 6.56 18.69
CA ARG A 218 -17.21 5.40 17.91
C ARG A 218 -17.03 4.09 18.66
N ALA A 219 -15.95 3.95 19.42
CA ALA A 219 -15.63 2.71 20.09
C ALA A 219 -16.23 2.62 21.51
N GLY A 220 -16.57 3.76 22.12
CA GLY A 220 -17.16 3.86 23.45
C GLY A 220 -18.67 4.09 23.51
N GLY A 221 -19.34 4.44 22.39
CA GLY A 221 -20.80 4.65 22.37
C GLY A 221 -21.29 5.59 23.49
N PHE A 222 -21.11 6.90 23.33
CA PHE A 222 -21.47 7.94 24.31
C PHE A 222 -20.97 7.67 25.75
N GLY A 223 -19.69 7.96 25.98
CA GLY A 223 -19.08 7.98 27.31
C GLY A 223 -18.20 9.21 27.51
N PHE A 224 -18.76 10.40 27.27
CA PHE A 224 -18.25 11.64 27.87
C PHE A 224 -19.35 12.15 28.83
N ALA A 225 -19.36 11.60 30.03
CA ALA A 225 -20.20 12.06 31.15
C ALA A 225 -19.37 11.86 32.42
N ASP A 226 -18.46 12.79 32.69
CA ASP A 226 -18.59 13.86 33.69
C ASP A 226 -17.21 14.52 33.90
#